data_AF-A0A970GKU4-F1
#
_entry.id   AF-A0A970GKU4-F1
#
_cell.length_a   1.000
_cell.length_b   1.000
_cell.length_c   1.000
_cell.angle_alpha   90.00
_cell.angle_beta   90.00
_cell.angle_gamma   90.00
#
_symmetry.space_group_name_H-M   'P 1'
#
loop_
_entity.id
_entity.type
_entity.pdbx_description
1 polymer ?
#
loop_
_entity_poly.entity_id
_entity_poly.type
_entity_poly.pdbx_seq_one_letter_code
_entity_poly.pdbx_strand_id
1 'polypeptide(L)'
;MGDVLKATGGEPIGDPPAVLTGVSIDSRTVEPGELFIPLRGERADGHEFIAHAMERGAGASLVEEGQRDRWQSLGGPLVVVKDALVALHELAAYWRASLRARVIGITGSNGKTTTKDMLAAILSRMGSTLKSPGNFNNHIGLPLTLLQADAHRDYVVLEMGMRGLGEIRELSSIARPCAGIVTNVGQVHLELLGSLDNVARAKGELVEALGPQGIAVLNADDGRVAAMGASHSGRTVFYGLDSGDLRAKGIQEGPRAISFTLYGPLLPHEVQVAVGMPGRHNVYNALAAAACAASLGADAEAIAEGLEDFQPTEMRLQVEELPNGATVLNDAYNASPASMRAALATLKNLAEGFKIAVLGDMLELGPEAPELHRDVGKLAADIVDYLIVVGPLGAEIAQGARMAGLPDDQIAVCLDNRSVLAELAGILRPGATVLVKGSRGMHLEEVVAGLREGLVP
;
A
#
# COMPACT_ATOMS: atom_id res chain seq x y z
N MET A 1 -14.06 28.28 0.41
CA MET A 1 -15.44 27.98 0.85
C MET A 1 -16.43 27.76 -0.29
N GLY A 2 -16.48 28.61 -1.31
CA GLY A 2 -17.47 28.46 -2.40
C GLY A 2 -17.48 27.07 -3.07
N ASP A 3 -16.32 26.45 -3.25
CA ASP A 3 -16.21 25.09 -3.78
C ASP A 3 -16.75 24.02 -2.82
N VAL A 4 -16.56 24.19 -1.50
CA VAL A 4 -17.11 23.28 -0.48
C VAL A 4 -18.63 23.28 -0.57
N LEU A 5 -19.25 24.46 -0.54
CA LEU A 5 -20.71 24.58 -0.60
C LEU A 5 -21.29 24.03 -1.91
N LYS A 6 -20.61 24.25 -3.04
CA LYS A 6 -21.02 23.71 -4.34
C LYS A 6 -20.90 22.20 -4.41
N ALA A 7 -19.82 21.63 -3.86
CA ALA A 7 -19.55 20.21 -3.92
C ALA A 7 -20.50 19.42 -3.00
N THR A 8 -20.69 19.89 -1.77
CA THR A 8 -21.42 19.15 -0.73
C THR A 8 -22.89 19.52 -0.61
N GLY A 9 -23.30 20.64 -1.23
CA GLY A 9 -24.63 21.23 -1.02
C GLY A 9 -24.88 21.69 0.43
N GLY A 10 -23.82 21.83 1.23
CA GLY A 10 -23.92 22.15 2.65
C GLY A 10 -24.41 23.57 2.92
N GLU A 11 -24.97 23.77 4.11
CA GLU A 11 -25.50 25.07 4.56
C GLU A 11 -24.50 25.76 5.51
N PRO A 12 -24.02 26.97 5.21
CA PRO A 12 -23.08 27.67 6.07
C PRO A 12 -23.77 28.23 7.32
N ILE A 13 -23.10 28.14 8.47
CA ILE A 13 -23.43 28.85 9.71
C ILE A 13 -22.26 29.78 10.05
N GLY A 14 -22.58 31.02 10.44
CA GLY A 14 -21.59 32.07 10.69
C GLY A 14 -21.03 32.67 9.41
N ASP A 15 -19.89 33.34 9.51
CA ASP A 15 -19.21 34.00 8.39
C ASP A 15 -17.97 33.19 7.95
N PRO A 16 -18.12 32.20 7.06
CA PRO A 16 -16.99 31.40 6.63
C PRO A 16 -16.00 32.21 5.79
N PRO A 17 -14.69 31.90 5.88
CA PRO A 17 -13.67 32.58 5.09
C PRO A 17 -13.88 32.29 3.61
N ALA A 18 -13.54 33.25 2.74
CA ALA A 18 -13.62 33.05 1.30
C ALA A 18 -12.73 31.87 0.83
N VAL A 19 -11.51 31.80 1.38
CA VAL A 19 -10.46 30.82 1.04
C VAL A 19 -10.22 29.89 2.22
N LEU A 20 -10.06 28.60 1.93
CA LEU A 20 -9.59 27.57 2.86
C LEU A 20 -8.22 27.10 2.36
N THR A 21 -7.30 26.80 3.27
CA THR A 21 -5.90 26.48 2.95
C THR A 21 -5.64 24.98 2.74
N GLY A 22 -6.58 24.13 3.16
CA GLY A 22 -6.44 22.68 3.14
C GLY A 22 -7.61 21.99 3.82
N VAL A 23 -7.43 20.71 4.11
CA VAL A 23 -8.44 19.85 4.74
C VAL A 23 -7.75 18.95 5.75
N SER A 24 -8.33 18.84 6.95
CA SER A 24 -7.88 17.90 7.98
C SER A 24 -9.06 17.11 8.56
N ILE A 25 -8.82 15.84 8.85
CA ILE A 25 -9.74 14.97 9.61
C ILE A 25 -9.27 14.73 11.04
N ASP A 26 -8.11 15.28 11.42
CA ASP A 26 -7.52 15.14 12.75
C ASP A 26 -7.34 16.52 13.39
N SER A 27 -8.10 16.76 14.47
CA SER A 27 -8.05 18.03 15.17
C SER A 27 -6.68 18.34 15.77
N ARG A 28 -5.81 17.33 15.96
CA ARG A 28 -4.44 17.49 16.48
C ARG A 28 -3.45 17.96 15.42
N THR A 29 -3.79 17.82 14.15
CA THR A 29 -2.93 18.22 13.02
C THR A 29 -3.56 19.27 12.11
N VAL A 30 -4.79 19.72 12.40
CA VAL A 30 -5.40 20.86 11.67
C VAL A 30 -4.49 22.08 11.71
N GLU A 31 -4.26 22.70 10.56
CA GLU A 31 -3.48 23.93 10.44
C GLU A 31 -4.41 25.15 10.27
N PRO A 32 -3.95 26.36 10.59
CA PRO A 32 -4.75 27.56 10.43
C PRO A 32 -5.33 27.72 9.02
N GLY A 33 -6.64 27.93 8.94
CA GLY A 33 -7.39 28.13 7.69
C GLY A 33 -7.87 26.85 6.99
N GLU A 34 -7.55 25.67 7.51
CA GLU A 34 -8.05 24.40 6.94
C GLU A 34 -9.52 24.15 7.25
N LEU A 35 -10.16 23.34 6.41
CA LEU A 35 -11.47 22.75 6.72
C LEU A 35 -11.29 21.52 7.61
N PHE A 36 -11.89 21.54 8.79
CA PHE A 36 -11.99 20.34 9.61
C PHE A 36 -13.17 19.47 9.18
N ILE A 37 -12.92 18.18 8.94
CA ILE A 37 -13.95 17.19 8.57
C ILE A 37 -14.05 16.17 9.72
N PRO A 38 -15.04 16.29 10.61
CA PRO A 38 -15.23 15.38 11.73
C PRO A 38 -15.82 14.05 11.26
N LEU A 39 -14.98 13.02 11.13
CA LEU A 39 -15.40 11.66 10.79
C LEU A 39 -15.72 10.84 12.04
N ARG A 40 -16.72 9.96 11.97
CA ARG A 40 -17.01 8.98 13.02
C ARG A 40 -16.04 7.80 12.89
N GLY A 41 -15.22 7.57 13.91
CA GLY A 41 -14.36 6.41 14.01
C GLY A 41 -14.97 5.31 14.87
N GLU A 42 -14.32 4.15 14.94
CA GLU A 42 -14.75 3.02 15.78
C GLU A 42 -14.71 3.34 17.29
N ARG A 43 -13.81 4.26 17.71
CA ARG A 43 -13.56 4.59 19.12
C ARG A 43 -14.11 5.95 19.56
N ALA A 44 -14.31 6.87 18.63
CA ALA A 44 -14.69 8.25 18.94
C ALA A 44 -15.42 8.89 17.76
N ASP A 45 -16.34 9.80 18.07
CA ASP A 45 -17.00 10.66 17.09
C ASP A 45 -16.14 11.92 16.88
N GLY A 46 -15.65 12.12 15.65
CA GLY A 46 -14.84 13.29 15.28
C GLY A 46 -15.49 14.63 15.62
N HIS A 47 -16.83 14.67 15.69
CA HIS A 47 -17.56 15.89 16.01
C HIS A 47 -17.25 16.40 17.42
N GLU A 48 -16.87 15.52 18.35
CA GLU A 48 -16.47 15.91 19.71
C GLU A 48 -15.25 16.84 19.73
N PHE A 49 -14.48 16.86 18.64
CA PHE A 49 -13.25 17.66 18.53
C PHE A 49 -13.41 18.94 17.69
N ILE A 50 -14.63 19.32 17.32
CA ILE A 50 -14.88 20.56 16.55
C ILE A 50 -14.36 21.79 17.29
N ALA A 51 -14.67 21.94 18.58
CA ALA A 51 -14.17 23.06 19.38
C ALA A 51 -12.63 23.13 19.37
N HIS A 52 -11.97 21.98 19.59
CA HIS A 52 -10.51 21.90 19.58
C HIS A 52 -9.92 22.26 18.21
N ALA A 53 -10.54 21.84 17.11
CA ALA A 53 -10.09 22.21 15.77
C ALA A 53 -10.22 23.72 15.51
N MET A 54 -11.34 24.33 15.95
CA MET A 54 -11.56 25.77 15.85
C MET A 54 -10.57 26.56 16.71
N GLU A 55 -10.26 26.11 17.93
CA GLU A 55 -9.23 26.70 18.80
C GLU A 55 -7.83 26.69 18.17
N ARG A 56 -7.51 25.65 17.38
CA ARG A 56 -6.26 25.56 16.62
C ARG A 56 -6.25 26.37 15.33
N GLY A 57 -7.35 27.05 15.01
CA GLY A 57 -7.44 27.99 13.89
C GLY A 57 -8.03 27.41 12.61
N ALA A 58 -8.77 26.29 12.67
CA ALA A 58 -9.53 25.80 11.53
C ALA A 58 -10.38 26.93 10.93
N GLY A 59 -10.33 27.09 9.60
CA GLY A 59 -11.08 28.13 8.90
C GLY A 59 -12.58 27.87 8.90
N ALA A 60 -12.97 26.59 8.90
CA ALA A 60 -14.34 26.13 9.13
C ALA A 60 -14.32 24.66 9.56
N SER A 61 -15.45 24.16 10.05
CA SER A 61 -15.68 22.72 10.24
C SER A 61 -16.94 22.26 9.53
N LEU A 62 -16.94 21.04 8.98
CA LEU A 62 -18.22 20.39 8.69
C LEU A 62 -18.92 20.02 9.99
N VAL A 63 -20.24 19.91 9.94
CA VAL A 63 -21.06 19.36 11.02
C VAL A 63 -22.22 18.59 10.41
N GLU A 64 -22.49 17.39 10.92
CA GLU A 64 -23.68 16.64 10.49
C GLU A 64 -24.97 17.31 10.98
N GLU A 65 -26.03 17.25 10.19
CA GLU A 65 -27.34 17.89 10.47
C GLU A 65 -27.87 17.55 11.86
N GLY A 66 -27.74 16.29 12.30
CA GLY A 66 -28.15 15.85 13.63
C GLY A 66 -27.33 16.44 14.80
N GLN A 67 -26.22 17.12 14.53
CA GLN A 67 -25.38 17.80 15.51
C GLN A 67 -25.41 19.34 15.37
N ARG A 68 -26.23 19.88 14.46
CA ARG A 68 -26.33 21.34 14.22
C ARG A 68 -26.55 22.12 15.52
N ASP A 69 -27.58 21.76 16.29
CA ASP A 69 -27.97 22.53 17.49
C ASP A 69 -26.88 22.54 18.57
N ARG A 70 -26.08 21.47 18.65
CA ARG A 70 -24.97 21.36 19.60
C ARG A 70 -23.85 22.34 19.26
N TRP A 71 -23.55 22.54 17.98
CA TRP A 71 -22.36 23.26 17.53
C TRP A 71 -22.64 24.67 17.02
N GLN A 72 -23.88 25.02 16.67
CA GLN A 72 -24.22 26.36 16.20
C GLN A 72 -23.89 27.48 17.21
N SER A 73 -23.91 27.17 18.51
CA SER A 73 -23.58 28.12 19.58
C SER A 73 -22.07 28.34 19.78
N LEU A 74 -21.21 27.56 19.11
CA LEU A 74 -19.75 27.73 19.18
C LEU A 74 -19.30 29.08 18.61
N GLY A 75 -20.10 29.69 17.73
CA GLY A 75 -19.83 31.03 17.18
C GLY A 75 -18.74 31.07 16.09
N GLY A 76 -18.28 29.92 15.60
CA GLY A 76 -17.32 29.80 14.50
C GLY A 76 -17.96 29.35 13.17
N PRO A 77 -17.25 29.46 12.04
CA PRO A 77 -17.77 29.01 10.75
C PRO A 77 -17.99 27.51 10.68
N LEU A 78 -19.22 27.10 10.40
CA LEU A 78 -19.59 25.70 10.19
C LEU A 78 -20.24 25.52 8.82
N VAL A 79 -20.17 24.30 8.28
CA VAL A 79 -20.93 23.89 7.10
C VAL A 79 -21.73 22.64 7.45
N VAL A 80 -23.05 22.78 7.49
CA VAL A 80 -23.96 21.69 7.84
C VAL A 80 -24.14 20.79 6.64
N VAL A 81 -23.86 19.50 6.82
CA VAL A 81 -23.98 18.45 5.80
C VAL A 81 -24.80 17.27 6.34
N LYS A 82 -25.27 16.39 5.46
CA LYS A 82 -26.01 15.20 5.89
C LYS A 82 -25.11 14.14 6.52
N ASP A 83 -23.94 13.93 5.92
CA ASP A 83 -22.94 12.95 6.31
C ASP A 83 -21.55 13.49 5.98
N ALA A 84 -20.64 13.47 6.96
CA ALA A 84 -19.32 14.07 6.81
C ALA A 84 -18.41 13.29 5.84
N LEU A 85 -18.57 11.96 5.76
CA LEU A 85 -17.79 11.11 4.86
C LEU A 85 -18.25 11.28 3.42
N VAL A 86 -19.56 11.31 3.18
CA VAL A 86 -20.12 11.60 1.86
C VAL A 86 -19.68 12.99 1.39
N ALA A 87 -19.72 14.00 2.27
CA ALA A 87 -19.23 15.34 1.96
C ALA A 87 -17.73 15.36 1.59
N LEU A 88 -16.90 14.55 2.26
CA LEU A 88 -15.49 14.37 1.88
C LEU A 88 -15.35 13.80 0.47
N HIS A 89 -16.13 12.77 0.12
CA HIS A 89 -16.11 12.16 -1.21
C HIS A 89 -16.55 13.13 -2.31
N GLU A 90 -17.66 13.83 -2.08
CA GLU A 90 -18.21 14.82 -3.01
C GLU A 90 -17.22 15.97 -3.24
N LEU A 91 -16.61 16.47 -2.16
CA LEU A 91 -15.58 17.50 -2.23
C LEU A 91 -14.35 17.02 -3.01
N ALA A 92 -13.85 15.82 -2.73
CA ALA A 92 -12.71 15.26 -3.45
C ALA A 92 -13.00 15.00 -4.93
N ALA A 93 -14.20 14.52 -5.27
CA ALA A 93 -14.61 14.30 -6.65
C ALA A 93 -14.80 15.61 -7.42
N TYR A 94 -15.38 16.63 -6.78
CA TYR A 94 -15.49 17.98 -7.34
C TYR A 94 -14.10 18.59 -7.57
N TRP A 95 -13.20 18.48 -6.59
CA TRP A 95 -11.83 18.96 -6.70
C TRP A 95 -11.08 18.21 -7.80
N ARG A 96 -11.15 16.89 -7.85
CA ARG A 96 -10.55 16.07 -8.91
C ARG A 96 -10.98 16.52 -10.31
N ALA A 97 -12.24 16.89 -10.48
CA ALA A 97 -12.78 17.34 -11.77
C ALA A 97 -12.23 18.71 -12.22
N SER A 98 -11.72 19.54 -11.30
CA SER A 98 -11.08 20.82 -11.64
C SER A 98 -9.58 20.66 -11.97
N LEU A 99 -8.95 19.56 -11.52
CA LEU A 99 -7.53 19.28 -11.75
C LEU A 99 -7.26 18.79 -13.19
N ARG A 100 -6.18 19.31 -13.79
CA ARG A 100 -5.63 18.83 -15.07
C ARG A 100 -4.76 17.59 -14.92
N ALA A 101 -4.34 17.28 -13.69
CA ALA A 101 -3.45 16.17 -13.40
C ALA A 101 -3.98 14.84 -13.98
N ARG A 102 -3.05 14.06 -14.53
CA ARG A 102 -3.30 12.67 -14.95
C ARG A 102 -3.29 11.81 -13.70
N VAL A 103 -4.41 11.15 -13.42
CA VAL A 103 -4.56 10.31 -12.24
C VAL A 103 -4.40 8.85 -12.61
N ILE A 104 -3.58 8.13 -11.85
CA ILE A 104 -3.30 6.71 -12.05
C ILE A 104 -3.78 5.96 -10.81
N GLY A 105 -4.65 4.97 -11.01
CA GLY A 105 -5.08 4.05 -9.96
C GLY A 105 -4.22 2.79 -9.95
N ILE A 106 -3.90 2.26 -8.76
CA ILE A 106 -3.13 1.01 -8.62
C ILE A 106 -3.83 0.10 -7.63
N THR A 107 -4.20 -1.10 -8.07
CA THR A 107 -4.71 -2.16 -7.21
C THR A 107 -4.00 -3.48 -7.44
N GLY A 108 -4.29 -4.47 -6.60
CA GLY A 108 -3.54 -5.71 -6.52
C GLY A 108 -3.65 -6.39 -5.17
N SER A 109 -3.39 -7.69 -5.09
CA SER A 109 -3.30 -8.37 -3.78
C SER A 109 -1.99 -7.97 -3.09
N ASN A 110 -0.87 -7.98 -3.81
CA ASN A 110 0.45 -7.58 -3.33
C ASN A 110 1.15 -6.59 -4.28
N GLY A 111 2.15 -5.85 -3.79
CA GLY A 111 2.99 -4.98 -4.62
C GLY A 111 2.43 -3.60 -4.96
N LYS A 112 1.22 -3.26 -4.48
CA LYS A 112 0.57 -1.96 -4.72
C LYS A 112 1.44 -0.76 -4.31
N THR A 113 1.84 -0.71 -3.05
CA THR A 113 2.63 0.40 -2.48
C THR A 113 3.97 0.57 -3.20
N THR A 114 4.69 -0.53 -3.41
CA THR A 114 5.96 -0.54 -4.14
C THR A 114 5.78 -0.04 -5.58
N THR A 115 4.76 -0.54 -6.30
CA THR A 115 4.48 -0.11 -7.68
C THR A 115 4.10 1.37 -7.73
N LYS A 116 3.30 1.85 -6.78
CA LYS A 116 2.95 3.27 -6.61
C LYS A 116 4.19 4.13 -6.43
N ASP A 117 5.10 3.72 -5.55
CA ASP A 117 6.30 4.48 -5.26
C ASP A 117 7.28 4.50 -6.45
N MET A 118 7.49 3.36 -7.11
CA MET A 118 8.30 3.26 -8.33
C MET A 118 7.71 4.12 -9.46
N LEU A 119 6.39 4.03 -9.69
CA LEU A 119 5.74 4.83 -10.72
C LEU A 119 5.85 6.32 -10.41
N ALA A 120 5.65 6.73 -9.16
CA ALA A 120 5.77 8.13 -8.77
C ALA A 120 7.21 8.64 -8.94
N ALA A 121 8.22 7.82 -8.68
CA ALA A 121 9.63 8.18 -8.91
C ALA A 121 9.93 8.41 -10.41
N ILE A 122 9.43 7.53 -11.29
CA ILE A 122 9.54 7.71 -12.74
C ILE A 122 8.77 8.96 -13.20
N LEU A 123 7.51 9.13 -12.79
CA LEU A 123 6.69 10.28 -13.21
C LEU A 123 7.23 11.62 -12.68
N SER A 124 7.93 11.62 -11.54
CA SER A 124 8.59 12.81 -11.00
C SER A 124 9.74 13.31 -11.88
N ARG A 125 10.29 12.47 -12.78
CA ARG A 125 11.24 12.89 -13.83
C ARG A 125 10.55 13.61 -14.98
N MET A 126 9.26 13.36 -15.18
CA MET A 126 8.46 13.92 -16.28
C MET A 126 7.68 15.18 -15.88
N GLY A 127 7.34 15.33 -14.59
CA GLY A 127 6.54 16.44 -14.10
C GLY A 127 6.18 16.34 -12.63
N SER A 128 5.50 17.36 -12.13
CA SER A 128 5.12 17.46 -10.72
C SER A 128 4.15 16.34 -10.34
N THR A 129 4.60 15.45 -9.44
CA THR A 129 3.89 14.21 -9.11
C THR A 129 3.51 14.15 -7.64
N LEU A 130 2.24 13.85 -7.36
CA LEU A 130 1.75 13.51 -6.03
C LEU A 130 1.48 12.00 -5.97
N LYS A 131 1.67 11.37 -4.80
CA LYS A 131 1.28 9.98 -4.55
C LYS A 131 0.56 9.84 -3.21
N SER A 132 -0.30 8.82 -3.07
CA SER A 132 -0.90 8.49 -1.77
C SER A 132 0.17 8.28 -0.69
N PRO A 133 0.11 8.99 0.46
CA PRO A 133 1.02 8.75 1.57
C PRO A 133 0.70 7.43 2.27
N GLY A 134 1.71 6.64 2.61
CA GLY A 134 1.56 5.37 3.31
C GLY A 134 0.47 4.48 2.70
N ASN A 135 -0.58 4.21 3.49
CA ASN A 135 -1.73 3.38 3.15
C ASN A 135 -3.03 4.18 2.93
N PHE A 136 -2.93 5.42 2.46
CA PHE A 136 -4.08 6.25 2.10
C PHE A 136 -4.72 5.73 0.80
N ASN A 137 -5.35 4.55 0.92
CA ASN A 137 -5.83 3.74 -0.20
C ASN A 137 -7.29 3.30 -0.06
N ASN A 138 -7.98 3.78 0.98
CA ASN A 138 -9.38 3.47 1.28
C ASN A 138 -10.28 4.70 1.03
N HIS A 139 -11.57 4.57 1.39
CA HIS A 139 -12.60 5.60 1.23
C HIS A 139 -12.35 6.89 2.05
N ILE A 140 -11.32 6.96 2.89
CA ILE A 140 -10.94 8.19 3.60
C ILE A 140 -9.61 8.74 3.04
N GLY A 141 -8.58 7.91 3.00
CA GLY A 141 -7.23 8.34 2.63
C GLY A 141 -7.09 8.77 1.17
N LEU A 142 -7.78 8.11 0.24
CA LEU A 142 -7.71 8.47 -1.17
C LEU A 142 -8.33 9.85 -1.45
N PRO A 143 -9.56 10.16 -0.97
CA PRO A 143 -10.12 11.52 -1.05
C PRO A 143 -9.20 12.60 -0.47
N LEU A 144 -8.59 12.34 0.69
CA LEU A 144 -7.65 13.28 1.31
C LEU A 144 -6.40 13.50 0.44
N THR A 145 -5.88 12.46 -0.21
CA THR A 145 -4.75 12.59 -1.14
C THR A 145 -5.12 13.48 -2.32
N LEU A 146 -6.33 13.34 -2.89
CA LEU A 146 -6.79 14.19 -3.99
C LEU A 146 -6.91 15.66 -3.58
N LEU A 147 -7.35 15.93 -2.36
CA LEU A 147 -7.50 17.29 -1.83
C LEU A 147 -6.16 17.97 -1.54
N GLN A 148 -5.05 17.21 -1.48
CA GLN A 148 -3.69 17.75 -1.41
C GLN A 148 -3.13 18.15 -2.79
N ALA A 149 -3.75 17.70 -3.89
CA ALA A 149 -3.29 18.05 -5.23
C ALA A 149 -3.70 19.49 -5.59
N ASP A 150 -2.76 20.27 -6.10
CA ASP A 150 -3.01 21.62 -6.61
C ASP A 150 -3.04 21.65 -8.16
N ALA A 151 -3.31 22.83 -8.71
CA ALA A 151 -3.36 23.04 -10.16
C ALA A 151 -2.00 22.89 -10.87
N HIS A 152 -0.90 22.78 -10.12
CA HIS A 152 0.46 22.62 -10.64
C HIS A 152 0.90 21.15 -10.70
N ARG A 153 0.06 20.20 -10.26
CA ARG A 153 0.34 18.77 -10.39
C ARG A 153 0.07 18.28 -11.81
N ASP A 154 1.06 17.61 -12.39
CA ASP A 154 0.95 16.91 -13.68
C ASP A 154 0.40 15.49 -13.48
N TYR A 155 0.79 14.84 -12.38
CA TYR A 155 0.45 13.44 -12.10
C TYR A 155 -0.01 13.24 -10.64
N VAL A 156 -0.98 12.34 -10.45
CA VAL A 156 -1.35 11.82 -9.12
C VAL A 156 -1.42 10.30 -9.18
N VAL A 157 -0.63 9.61 -8.35
CA VAL A 157 -0.59 8.15 -8.27
C VAL A 157 -1.30 7.69 -7.00
N LEU A 158 -2.44 7.03 -7.17
CA LEU A 158 -3.32 6.62 -6.08
C LEU A 158 -3.31 5.10 -5.91
N GLU A 159 -3.00 4.65 -4.70
CA GLU A 159 -3.23 3.26 -4.32
C GLU A 159 -4.72 3.05 -4.02
N MET A 160 -5.30 1.94 -4.48
CA MET A 160 -6.70 1.57 -4.28
C MET A 160 -6.80 0.20 -3.62
N GLY A 161 -7.05 0.21 -2.32
CA GLY A 161 -7.33 -0.96 -1.50
C GLY A 161 -8.83 -1.28 -1.48
N MET A 162 -9.15 -2.54 -1.20
CA MET A 162 -10.53 -2.95 -0.93
C MET A 162 -10.56 -4.14 0.01
N ARG A 163 -11.69 -4.30 0.70
CA ARG A 163 -12.04 -5.49 1.48
C ARG A 163 -13.24 -6.23 0.87
N GLY A 164 -14.08 -5.52 0.11
CA GLY A 164 -15.27 -6.05 -0.55
C GLY A 164 -15.41 -5.63 -2.02
N LEU A 165 -16.47 -6.15 -2.66
CA LEU A 165 -16.91 -5.72 -3.99
C LEU A 165 -17.52 -4.31 -3.91
N GLY A 166 -17.31 -3.50 -4.95
CA GLY A 166 -17.83 -2.15 -5.11
C GLY A 166 -16.90 -1.05 -4.57
N GLU A 167 -15.98 -1.39 -3.67
CA GLU A 167 -15.10 -0.39 -3.04
C GLU A 167 -14.10 0.22 -4.04
N ILE A 168 -13.50 -0.56 -4.94
CA ILE A 168 -12.60 -0.01 -5.97
C ILE A 168 -13.39 0.82 -6.98
N ARG A 169 -14.62 0.41 -7.31
CA ARG A 169 -15.53 1.21 -8.14
C ARG A 169 -15.82 2.57 -7.51
N GLU A 170 -16.12 2.60 -6.22
CA GLU A 170 -16.36 3.82 -5.46
C GLU A 170 -15.12 4.74 -5.49
N LEU A 171 -13.95 4.20 -5.14
CA LEU A 171 -12.67 4.93 -5.20
C LEU A 171 -12.38 5.48 -6.59
N SER A 172 -12.65 4.68 -7.63
CA SER A 172 -12.43 5.08 -9.02
C SER A 172 -13.42 6.15 -9.48
N SER A 173 -14.65 6.16 -8.94
CA SER A 173 -15.64 7.20 -9.24
C SER A 173 -15.24 8.58 -8.71
N ILE A 174 -14.53 8.61 -7.57
CA ILE A 174 -13.94 9.81 -6.98
C ILE A 174 -12.69 10.21 -7.75
N ALA A 175 -11.75 9.27 -7.96
CA ALA A 175 -10.44 9.53 -8.54
C ALA A 175 -10.43 9.81 -10.05
N ARG A 176 -11.39 9.23 -10.80
CA ARG A 176 -11.46 9.30 -12.27
C ARG A 176 -10.09 9.08 -12.93
N PRO A 177 -9.48 7.89 -12.73
CA PRO A 177 -8.15 7.60 -13.26
C PRO A 177 -8.16 7.56 -14.79
N CYS A 178 -7.10 8.05 -15.42
CA CYS A 178 -6.86 7.88 -16.86
C CYS A 178 -6.01 6.63 -17.17
N ALA A 179 -5.36 6.05 -16.15
CA ALA A 179 -4.67 4.78 -16.25
C ALA A 179 -4.87 3.95 -14.97
N GLY A 180 -4.90 2.63 -15.10
CA GLY A 180 -5.12 1.71 -14.00
C GLY A 180 -4.16 0.54 -14.07
N ILE A 181 -3.46 0.26 -12.97
CA ILE A 181 -2.56 -0.89 -12.84
C ILE A 181 -3.22 -1.95 -11.96
N VAL A 182 -3.27 -3.20 -12.43
CA VAL A 182 -3.64 -4.34 -11.60
C VAL A 182 -2.43 -5.26 -11.47
N THR A 183 -1.87 -5.39 -10.26
CA THR A 183 -0.57 -6.06 -10.10
C THR A 183 -0.64 -7.60 -10.12
N ASN A 184 -1.58 -8.17 -9.36
CA ASN A 184 -1.82 -9.61 -9.21
C ASN A 184 -3.14 -9.87 -8.46
N VAL A 185 -3.65 -11.09 -8.60
CA VAL A 185 -4.75 -11.67 -7.82
C VAL A 185 -4.21 -12.85 -6.99
N GLY A 186 -4.15 -12.66 -5.68
CA GLY A 186 -3.76 -13.68 -4.71
C GLY A 186 -4.71 -13.77 -3.51
N GLN A 187 -4.45 -14.74 -2.63
CA GLN A 187 -5.26 -15.05 -1.43
C GLN A 187 -5.16 -13.93 -0.38
N VAL A 188 -6.07 -12.95 -0.49
CA VAL A 188 -6.27 -11.84 0.46
C VAL A 188 -7.77 -11.56 0.56
N HIS A 189 -8.24 -11.09 1.71
CA HIS A 189 -9.65 -10.74 1.94
C HIS A 189 -10.63 -11.89 1.65
N LEU A 190 -10.17 -13.14 1.73
CA LEU A 190 -10.99 -14.33 1.42
C LEU A 190 -12.12 -14.50 2.43
N GLU A 191 -11.94 -14.05 3.66
CA GLU A 191 -12.98 -14.04 4.68
C GLU A 191 -14.24 -13.26 4.24
N LEU A 192 -14.04 -12.15 3.50
CA LEU A 192 -15.12 -11.27 3.07
C LEU A 192 -15.60 -11.58 1.65
N LEU A 193 -14.67 -11.93 0.75
CA LEU A 193 -14.97 -12.15 -0.67
C LEU A 193 -15.27 -13.62 -1.01
N GLY A 194 -14.88 -14.56 -0.16
CA GLY A 194 -15.15 -15.99 -0.29
C GLY A 194 -14.42 -16.73 -1.41
N SER A 195 -13.87 -16.06 -2.42
CA SER A 195 -13.16 -16.71 -3.53
C SER A 195 -12.16 -15.79 -4.23
N LEU A 196 -11.14 -16.40 -4.86
CA LEU A 196 -10.19 -15.68 -5.72
C LEU A 196 -10.88 -15.04 -6.94
N ASP A 197 -11.99 -15.61 -7.43
CA ASP A 197 -12.74 -15.03 -8.54
C ASP A 197 -13.41 -13.72 -8.11
N ASN A 198 -13.94 -13.64 -6.89
CA ASN A 198 -14.46 -12.38 -6.33
C ASN A 198 -13.33 -11.38 -6.06
N VAL A 199 -12.14 -11.83 -5.64
CA VAL A 199 -10.96 -10.96 -5.55
C VAL A 199 -10.58 -10.39 -6.91
N ALA A 200 -10.60 -11.21 -7.97
CA ALA A 200 -10.36 -10.74 -9.33
C ALA A 200 -11.42 -9.75 -9.80
N ARG A 201 -12.71 -10.05 -9.59
CA ARG A 201 -13.83 -9.16 -9.94
C ARG A 201 -13.71 -7.80 -9.25
N ALA A 202 -13.46 -7.80 -7.95
CA ALA A 202 -13.29 -6.57 -7.18
C ALA A 202 -12.12 -5.72 -7.70
N LYS A 203 -10.97 -6.33 -8.04
CA LYS A 203 -9.83 -5.61 -8.65
C LYS A 203 -10.11 -5.14 -10.09
N GLY A 204 -10.88 -5.91 -10.84
CA GLY A 204 -11.32 -5.58 -12.19
C GLY A 204 -12.19 -4.32 -12.26
N GLU A 205 -12.81 -3.90 -11.15
CA GLU A 205 -13.57 -2.65 -11.06
C GLU A 205 -12.74 -1.42 -11.45
N LEU A 206 -11.43 -1.44 -11.21
CA LEU A 206 -10.53 -0.38 -11.66
C LEU A 206 -10.49 -0.33 -13.19
N VAL A 207 -10.33 -1.49 -13.84
CA VAL A 207 -10.27 -1.59 -15.30
C VAL A 207 -11.58 -1.15 -15.93
N GLU A 208 -12.71 -1.57 -15.35
CA GLU A 208 -14.04 -1.15 -15.80
C GLU A 208 -14.26 0.37 -15.71
N ALA A 209 -13.64 1.04 -14.74
CA ALA A 209 -13.81 2.47 -14.51
C ALA A 209 -13.00 3.37 -15.47
N LEU A 210 -12.02 2.83 -16.20
CA LEU A 210 -11.11 3.61 -17.06
C LEU A 210 -11.77 4.18 -18.33
N GLY A 211 -12.86 3.57 -18.78
CA GLY A 211 -13.54 3.95 -20.03
C GLY A 211 -12.67 3.79 -21.29
N PRO A 212 -13.16 4.18 -22.48
CA PRO A 212 -12.52 3.88 -23.76
C PRO A 212 -11.22 4.66 -24.02
N GLN A 213 -10.98 5.76 -23.30
CA GLN A 213 -9.73 6.53 -23.41
C GLN A 213 -8.68 6.12 -22.38
N GLY A 214 -9.06 5.33 -21.38
CA GLY A 214 -8.15 4.95 -20.30
C GLY A 214 -7.22 3.80 -20.67
N ILE A 215 -6.10 3.71 -19.95
CA ILE A 215 -5.05 2.71 -20.18
C ILE A 215 -5.06 1.68 -19.05
N ALA A 216 -5.35 0.43 -19.37
CA ALA A 216 -5.24 -0.69 -18.44
C ALA A 216 -3.84 -1.31 -18.53
N VAL A 217 -3.11 -1.39 -17.42
CA VAL A 217 -1.78 -1.99 -17.33
C VAL A 217 -1.87 -3.26 -16.50
N LEU A 218 -1.70 -4.41 -17.14
CA LEU A 218 -2.11 -5.71 -16.62
C LEU A 218 -0.95 -6.70 -16.62
N ASN A 219 -0.81 -7.47 -15.54
CA ASN A 219 0.13 -8.58 -15.47
C ASN A 219 -0.32 -9.72 -16.39
N ALA A 220 0.48 -10.03 -17.41
CA ALA A 220 0.20 -11.10 -18.37
C ALA A 220 0.46 -12.50 -17.80
N ASP A 221 1.35 -12.61 -16.81
CA ASP A 221 1.72 -13.89 -16.21
C ASP A 221 0.75 -14.30 -15.07
N ASP A 222 -0.19 -13.42 -14.71
CA ASP A 222 -1.34 -13.72 -13.86
C ASP A 222 -2.60 -13.85 -14.71
N GLY A 223 -3.06 -15.09 -14.93
CA GLY A 223 -4.19 -15.36 -15.82
C GLY A 223 -5.50 -14.67 -15.42
N ARG A 224 -5.72 -14.35 -14.14
CA ARG A 224 -6.91 -13.61 -13.68
C ARG A 224 -6.81 -12.14 -14.01
N VAL A 225 -5.62 -11.57 -13.86
CA VAL A 225 -5.35 -10.18 -14.25
C VAL A 225 -5.38 -10.03 -15.77
N ALA A 226 -4.74 -10.92 -16.51
CA ALA A 226 -4.70 -10.89 -17.96
C ALA A 226 -6.13 -10.93 -18.57
N ALA A 227 -7.01 -11.76 -18.00
CA ALA A 227 -8.41 -11.87 -18.43
C ALA A 227 -9.21 -10.57 -18.29
N MET A 228 -8.82 -9.64 -17.39
CA MET A 228 -9.48 -8.35 -17.23
C MET A 228 -9.34 -7.48 -18.49
N GLY A 229 -8.32 -7.71 -19.31
CA GLY A 229 -8.12 -6.97 -20.56
C GLY A 229 -9.24 -7.20 -21.57
N ALA A 230 -9.96 -8.33 -21.50
CA ALA A 230 -11.04 -8.65 -22.43
C ALA A 230 -12.30 -7.78 -22.26
N SER A 231 -12.51 -7.22 -21.06
CA SER A 231 -13.64 -6.32 -20.78
C SER A 231 -13.29 -4.84 -20.95
N HIS A 232 -12.01 -4.51 -21.18
CA HIS A 232 -11.59 -3.13 -21.38
C HIS A 232 -11.76 -2.70 -22.85
N SER A 233 -12.43 -1.57 -23.06
CA SER A 233 -12.64 -1.02 -24.41
C SER A 233 -11.55 -0.04 -24.85
N GLY A 234 -10.69 0.39 -23.92
CA GLY A 234 -9.58 1.29 -24.18
C GLY A 234 -8.27 0.56 -24.52
N ARG A 235 -7.15 1.24 -24.31
CA ARG A 235 -5.82 0.64 -24.54
C ARG A 235 -5.48 -0.30 -23.39
N THR A 236 -5.16 -1.54 -23.70
CA THR A 236 -4.61 -2.51 -22.74
C THR A 236 -3.12 -2.71 -23.02
N VAL A 237 -2.32 -2.68 -21.97
CA VAL A 237 -0.87 -2.87 -22.00
C VAL A 237 -0.52 -3.98 -21.03
N PHE A 238 0.22 -4.97 -21.51
CA PHE A 238 0.60 -6.13 -20.74
C PHE A 238 2.06 -6.05 -20.29
N TYR A 239 2.33 -6.51 -19.07
CA TYR A 239 3.70 -6.66 -18.59
C TYR A 239 3.88 -8.04 -17.94
N GLY A 240 5.12 -8.54 -17.89
CA GLY A 240 5.42 -9.83 -17.31
C GLY A 240 6.88 -10.24 -17.48
N LEU A 241 7.29 -11.33 -16.87
CA LEU A 241 8.57 -11.96 -17.11
C LEU A 241 8.51 -12.90 -18.33
N ASP A 242 7.42 -13.67 -18.44
CA ASP A 242 7.27 -14.68 -19.49
C ASP A 242 6.59 -14.07 -20.73
N SER A 243 5.61 -13.19 -20.52
CA SER A 243 4.79 -12.59 -21.57
C SER A 243 4.51 -11.10 -21.34
N GLY A 244 4.02 -10.40 -22.38
CA GLY A 244 3.63 -8.98 -22.30
C GLY A 244 4.41 -8.04 -23.23
N ASP A 245 3.91 -6.80 -23.31
CA ASP A 245 4.47 -5.68 -24.09
C ASP A 245 5.72 -5.08 -23.46
N LEU A 246 5.93 -5.28 -22.16
CA LEU A 246 7.16 -4.95 -21.46
C LEU A 246 7.60 -6.13 -20.59
N ARG A 247 8.85 -6.53 -20.75
CA ARG A 247 9.44 -7.69 -20.10
C ARG A 247 10.83 -7.41 -19.55
N ALA A 248 11.33 -8.31 -18.69
CA ALA A 248 12.66 -8.24 -18.11
C ALA A 248 13.49 -9.50 -18.43
N LYS A 249 14.79 -9.33 -18.65
CA LYS A 249 15.76 -10.43 -18.82
C LYS A 249 17.05 -10.12 -18.05
N GLY A 250 17.91 -11.13 -17.90
CA GLY A 250 19.21 -10.97 -17.23
C GLY A 250 19.09 -10.53 -15.77
N ILE A 251 18.08 -11.03 -15.06
CA ILE A 251 17.79 -10.66 -13.67
C ILE A 251 18.92 -11.15 -12.76
N GLN A 252 19.55 -10.22 -12.04
CA GLN A 252 20.57 -10.48 -11.04
C GLN A 252 20.07 -9.98 -9.68
N GLU A 253 19.91 -10.91 -8.74
CA GLU A 253 19.50 -10.61 -7.37
C GLU A 253 20.74 -10.32 -6.52
N GLY A 254 20.82 -9.11 -5.96
CA GLY A 254 21.83 -8.72 -4.99
C GLY A 254 21.23 -8.44 -3.61
N PRO A 255 22.08 -8.26 -2.58
CA PRO A 255 21.62 -8.12 -1.20
C PRO A 255 20.88 -6.80 -0.92
N ARG A 256 21.07 -5.76 -1.74
CA ARG A 256 20.40 -4.46 -1.55
C ARG A 256 19.73 -3.94 -2.81
N ALA A 257 19.91 -4.64 -3.92
CA ALA A 257 19.39 -4.22 -5.20
C ALA A 257 19.16 -5.43 -6.11
N ILE A 258 18.25 -5.24 -7.06
CA ILE A 258 18.02 -6.16 -8.17
C ILE A 258 18.26 -5.41 -9.47
N SER A 259 19.06 -5.99 -10.37
CA SER A 259 19.33 -5.42 -11.68
C SER A 259 18.82 -6.33 -12.79
N PHE A 260 18.35 -5.73 -13.88
CA PHE A 260 17.79 -6.43 -15.02
C PHE A 260 17.69 -5.51 -16.23
N THR A 261 17.47 -6.11 -17.41
CA THR A 261 17.25 -5.39 -18.66
C THR A 261 15.77 -5.39 -19.02
N LEU A 262 15.18 -4.20 -19.14
CA LEU A 262 13.84 -4.00 -19.70
C LEU A 262 13.88 -4.09 -21.23
N TYR A 263 12.92 -4.78 -21.82
CA TYR A 263 12.78 -4.91 -23.27
C TYR A 263 11.31 -5.13 -23.68
N GLY A 264 10.96 -4.73 -24.90
CA GLY A 264 9.62 -4.92 -25.45
C GLY A 264 9.18 -3.76 -26.35
N PRO A 265 8.05 -3.89 -27.06
CA PRO A 265 7.53 -2.88 -27.98
C PRO A 265 7.17 -1.52 -27.35
N LEU A 266 7.08 -1.43 -26.01
CA LEU A 266 6.88 -0.13 -25.34
C LEU A 266 8.12 0.75 -25.30
N LEU A 267 9.31 0.19 -25.56
CA LEU A 267 10.58 0.90 -25.49
C LEU A 267 11.25 0.96 -26.87
N PRO A 268 11.97 2.05 -27.20
CA PRO A 268 12.69 2.17 -28.45
C PRO A 268 13.94 1.25 -28.53
N HIS A 269 14.49 0.88 -27.38
CA HIS A 269 15.64 -0.01 -27.22
C HIS A 269 15.62 -0.67 -25.84
N GLU A 270 16.53 -1.63 -25.61
CA GLU A 270 16.67 -2.29 -24.31
C GLU A 270 17.28 -1.35 -23.27
N VAL A 271 16.75 -1.36 -22.05
CA VAL A 271 17.14 -0.43 -20.98
C VAL A 271 17.64 -1.21 -19.78
N GLN A 272 18.88 -0.97 -19.35
CA GLN A 272 19.38 -1.52 -18.09
C GLN A 272 18.83 -0.72 -16.93
N VAL A 273 18.33 -1.41 -15.91
CA VAL A 273 17.81 -0.77 -14.71
C VAL A 273 18.29 -1.51 -13.46
N ALA A 274 18.41 -0.77 -12.37
CA ALA A 274 18.61 -1.30 -11.04
C ALA A 274 17.54 -0.73 -10.12
N VAL A 275 17.05 -1.55 -9.20
CA VAL A 275 16.09 -1.17 -8.16
C VAL A 275 16.76 -1.39 -6.83
N GLY A 276 16.82 -0.36 -5.97
CA GLY A 276 17.41 -0.39 -4.62
C GLY A 276 16.63 -1.20 -3.59
N MET A 277 16.12 -2.37 -3.97
CA MET A 277 15.41 -3.29 -3.08
C MET A 277 15.58 -4.73 -3.57
N PRO A 278 15.84 -5.71 -2.67
CA PRO A 278 16.01 -7.10 -3.08
C PRO A 278 14.67 -7.77 -3.45
N GLY A 279 14.74 -8.99 -3.97
CA GLY A 279 13.58 -9.85 -4.20
C GLY A 279 13.01 -9.79 -5.61
N ARG A 280 12.94 -10.95 -6.27
CA ARG A 280 12.45 -11.11 -7.66
C ARG A 280 11.05 -10.55 -7.92
N HIS A 281 10.17 -10.56 -6.91
CA HIS A 281 8.83 -10.00 -7.04
C HIS A 281 8.84 -8.49 -7.33
N ASN A 282 9.92 -7.78 -6.98
CA ASN A 282 10.07 -6.36 -7.29
C ASN A 282 10.39 -6.09 -8.76
N VAL A 283 10.81 -7.09 -9.54
CA VAL A 283 10.87 -6.97 -11.01
C VAL A 283 9.48 -6.79 -11.59
N TYR A 284 8.47 -7.51 -11.08
CA TYR A 284 7.07 -7.31 -11.51
C TYR A 284 6.55 -5.91 -11.16
N ASN A 285 6.86 -5.42 -9.97
CA ASN A 285 6.46 -4.07 -9.55
C ASN A 285 7.10 -2.99 -10.45
N ALA A 286 8.39 -3.16 -10.78
CA ALA A 286 9.11 -2.27 -11.68
C ALA A 286 8.58 -2.34 -13.12
N LEU A 287 8.26 -3.53 -13.61
CA LEU A 287 7.63 -3.72 -14.93
C LEU A 287 6.26 -3.06 -15.00
N ALA A 288 5.43 -3.19 -13.97
CA ALA A 288 4.13 -2.54 -13.90
C ALA A 288 4.24 -1.01 -13.94
N ALA A 289 5.17 -0.45 -13.13
CA ALA A 289 5.44 0.98 -13.10
C ALA A 289 5.99 1.49 -14.44
N ALA A 290 7.01 0.83 -15.00
CA ALA A 290 7.63 1.20 -16.26
C ALA A 290 6.66 1.09 -17.45
N ALA A 291 5.83 0.04 -17.51
CA ALA A 291 4.84 -0.12 -18.57
C ALA A 291 3.78 0.99 -18.54
N CYS A 292 3.34 1.37 -17.33
CA CYS A 292 2.45 2.52 -17.16
C CYS A 292 3.14 3.81 -17.58
N ALA A 293 4.34 4.10 -17.06
CA ALA A 293 5.07 5.32 -17.37
C ALA A 293 5.37 5.48 -18.88
N ALA A 294 5.85 4.43 -19.54
CA ALA A 294 6.07 4.42 -20.99
C ALA A 294 4.77 4.71 -21.76
N SER A 295 3.64 4.13 -21.31
CA SER A 295 2.32 4.39 -21.91
C SER A 295 1.82 5.82 -21.69
N LEU A 296 2.35 6.51 -20.67
CA LEU A 296 2.10 7.92 -20.39
C LEU A 296 3.11 8.85 -21.10
N GLY A 297 4.14 8.30 -21.75
CA GLY A 297 5.14 9.03 -22.54
C GLY A 297 6.53 9.16 -21.90
N ALA A 298 6.84 8.38 -20.86
CA ALA A 298 8.20 8.33 -20.31
C ALA A 298 9.19 7.76 -21.33
N ASP A 299 10.36 8.37 -21.46
CA ASP A 299 11.48 7.82 -22.21
C ASP A 299 12.27 6.79 -21.38
N ALA A 300 13.27 6.19 -22.03
CA ALA A 300 14.11 5.17 -21.43
C ALA A 300 14.90 5.73 -20.23
N GLU A 301 15.43 6.95 -20.35
CA GLU A 301 16.19 7.62 -19.30
C GLU A 301 15.32 7.85 -18.05
N ALA A 302 14.13 8.44 -18.20
CA ALA A 302 13.22 8.69 -17.07
C ALA A 302 12.82 7.40 -16.33
N ILE A 303 12.62 6.30 -17.07
CA ILE A 303 12.30 4.99 -16.47
C ILE A 303 13.50 4.46 -15.67
N ALA A 304 14.69 4.46 -16.27
CA ALA A 304 15.89 3.95 -15.61
C ALA A 304 16.24 4.76 -14.36
N GLU A 305 16.36 6.08 -14.50
CA GLU A 305 16.70 6.99 -13.41
C GLU A 305 15.62 7.05 -12.33
N GLY A 306 14.35 6.88 -12.70
CA GLY A 306 13.23 6.84 -11.75
C GLY A 306 13.21 5.55 -10.91
N LEU A 307 13.54 4.41 -11.52
CA LEU A 307 13.64 3.13 -10.80
C LEU A 307 14.88 3.06 -9.91
N GLU A 308 15.99 3.66 -10.34
CA GLU A 308 17.24 3.73 -9.58
C GLU A 308 17.10 4.61 -8.33
N ASP A 309 16.46 5.78 -8.45
CA ASP A 309 16.29 6.73 -7.34
C ASP A 309 15.09 6.41 -6.43
N PHE A 310 14.27 5.41 -6.78
CA PHE A 310 13.12 5.03 -5.98
C PHE A 310 13.52 4.66 -4.54
N GLN A 311 12.79 5.24 -3.59
CA GLN A 311 12.93 4.94 -2.16
C GLN A 311 11.74 4.10 -1.68
N PRO A 312 11.98 2.90 -1.11
CA PRO A 312 10.90 2.06 -0.60
C PRO A 312 10.19 2.72 0.58
N THR A 313 8.86 2.63 0.59
CA THR A 313 8.08 2.90 1.81
C THR A 313 8.52 1.96 2.94
N GLU A 314 8.54 2.44 4.17
CA GLU A 314 8.93 1.67 5.36
C GLU A 314 8.21 0.32 5.47
N MET A 315 8.90 -0.66 6.07
CA MET A 315 8.40 -2.04 6.31
C MET A 315 8.02 -2.82 5.04
N ARG A 316 8.62 -2.48 3.89
CA ARG A 316 8.47 -3.20 2.61
C ARG A 316 9.79 -3.83 2.19
N LEU A 317 10.17 -4.92 2.85
CA LEU A 317 11.42 -5.66 2.61
C LEU A 317 12.68 -4.78 2.69
N GLN A 318 12.67 -3.84 3.65
CA GLN A 318 13.78 -2.93 3.89
C GLN A 318 14.94 -3.70 4.52
N VAL A 319 16.14 -3.52 3.97
CA VAL A 319 17.36 -4.16 4.47
C VAL A 319 18.05 -3.19 5.43
N GLU A 320 18.25 -3.63 6.67
CA GLU A 320 18.81 -2.79 7.73
C GLU A 320 19.93 -3.52 8.46
N GLU A 321 21.07 -2.86 8.62
CA GLU A 321 22.19 -3.40 9.40
C GLU A 321 22.01 -3.00 10.88
N LEU A 322 22.12 -3.97 11.78
CA LEU A 322 22.03 -3.77 13.22
C LEU A 322 23.41 -3.45 13.81
N PRO A 323 23.48 -2.77 14.98
CA PRO A 323 24.75 -2.44 15.63
C PRO A 323 25.66 -3.63 15.94
N ASN A 324 25.09 -4.83 16.12
CA ASN A 324 25.83 -6.07 16.37
C ASN A 324 26.30 -6.78 15.09
N GLY A 325 26.12 -6.17 13.90
CA GLY A 325 26.51 -6.73 12.61
C GLY A 325 25.57 -7.79 12.05
N ALA A 326 24.39 -7.99 12.64
CA ALA A 326 23.30 -8.74 12.02
C ALA A 326 22.54 -7.86 11.00
N THR A 327 21.77 -8.48 10.12
CA THR A 327 20.91 -7.81 9.14
C THR A 327 19.44 -8.11 9.43
N VAL A 328 18.56 -7.10 9.33
CA VAL A 328 17.11 -7.27 9.38
C VAL A 328 16.52 -7.04 8.00
N LEU A 329 15.67 -7.97 7.56
CA LEU A 329 14.75 -7.79 6.44
C LEU A 329 13.39 -7.41 7.02
N ASN A 330 13.11 -6.12 7.05
CA ASN A 330 11.89 -5.56 7.61
C ASN A 330 10.77 -5.56 6.55
N ASP A 331 9.89 -6.56 6.61
CA ASP A 331 8.67 -6.68 5.79
C ASP A 331 7.42 -6.78 6.68
N ALA A 332 7.43 -6.00 7.77
CA ALA A 332 6.48 -6.07 8.88
C ALA A 332 5.11 -5.40 8.62
N TYR A 333 4.88 -4.81 7.43
CA TYR A 333 3.66 -4.05 7.20
C TYR A 333 2.41 -4.92 7.08
N ASN A 334 2.45 -5.95 6.21
CA ASN A 334 1.33 -6.84 6.00
C ASN A 334 1.79 -8.19 5.43
N ALA A 335 0.96 -9.23 5.57
CA ALA A 335 1.27 -10.56 5.09
C ALA A 335 0.11 -11.22 4.34
N SER A 336 0.48 -12.04 3.36
CA SER A 336 -0.37 -12.98 2.63
C SER A 336 0.47 -14.21 2.31
N PRO A 337 -0.12 -15.36 1.96
CA PRO A 337 0.66 -16.55 1.63
C PRO A 337 1.68 -16.28 0.52
N ALA A 338 1.30 -15.53 -0.51
CA ALA A 338 2.19 -15.16 -1.60
C ALA A 338 3.35 -14.24 -1.16
N SER A 339 3.08 -13.25 -0.31
CA SER A 339 4.15 -12.36 0.17
C SER A 339 5.06 -13.05 1.18
N MET A 340 4.55 -13.95 2.03
CA MET A 340 5.37 -14.78 2.94
C MET A 340 6.37 -15.61 2.13
N ARG A 341 5.91 -16.30 1.08
CA ARG A 341 6.79 -17.08 0.19
C ARG A 341 7.85 -16.20 -0.47
N ALA A 342 7.47 -15.02 -0.95
CA ALA A 342 8.41 -14.10 -1.60
C ALA A 342 9.48 -13.55 -0.63
N ALA A 343 9.10 -13.26 0.61
CA ALA A 343 10.01 -12.79 1.64
C ALA A 343 10.98 -13.90 2.10
N LEU A 344 10.48 -15.13 2.30
CA LEU A 344 11.31 -16.30 2.61
C LEU A 344 12.28 -16.65 1.48
N ALA A 345 11.84 -16.57 0.22
CA ALA A 345 12.72 -16.74 -0.94
C ALA A 345 13.81 -15.66 -0.99
N THR A 346 13.47 -14.41 -0.64
CA THR A 346 14.47 -13.33 -0.53
C THR A 346 15.47 -13.62 0.57
N LEU A 347 15.02 -14.05 1.77
CA LEU A 347 15.90 -14.46 2.86
C LEU A 347 16.86 -15.58 2.41
N LYS A 348 16.35 -16.60 1.71
CA LYS A 348 17.15 -17.71 1.18
C LYS A 348 18.26 -17.23 0.24
N ASN A 349 17.94 -16.31 -0.66
CA ASN A 349 18.87 -15.83 -1.69
C ASN A 349 19.90 -14.83 -1.14
N LEU A 350 19.51 -14.04 -0.13
CA LEU A 350 20.30 -12.91 0.37
C LEU A 350 21.21 -13.30 1.53
N ALA A 351 20.75 -14.17 2.43
CA ALA A 351 21.47 -14.48 3.65
C ALA A 351 22.53 -15.56 3.42
N GLU A 352 23.80 -15.19 3.54
CA GLU A 352 24.91 -16.15 3.53
C GLU A 352 25.09 -16.85 4.90
N GLY A 353 24.76 -16.15 5.99
CA GLY A 353 24.90 -16.63 7.36
C GLY A 353 23.65 -17.33 7.92
N PHE A 354 23.52 -17.23 9.25
CA PHE A 354 22.42 -17.83 10.01
C PHE A 354 21.10 -17.11 9.73
N LYS A 355 20.09 -17.86 9.31
CA LYS A 355 18.79 -17.36 8.86
C LYS A 355 17.75 -17.52 9.94
N ILE A 356 17.19 -16.41 10.38
CA ILE A 356 16.10 -16.36 11.35
C ILE A 356 14.86 -15.81 10.65
N ALA A 357 13.69 -16.42 10.85
CA ALA A 357 12.42 -15.82 10.46
C ALA A 357 11.54 -15.60 11.69
N VAL A 358 11.04 -14.36 11.83
CA VAL A 358 10.01 -13.95 12.77
C VAL A 358 8.71 -13.77 11.98
N LEU A 359 7.80 -14.74 12.11
CA LEU A 359 6.57 -14.79 11.33
C LEU A 359 5.34 -14.61 12.22
N GLY A 360 4.55 -13.57 11.94
CA GLY A 360 3.26 -13.32 12.56
C GLY A 360 2.09 -13.83 11.72
N ASP A 361 0.89 -13.83 12.31
CA ASP A 361 -0.34 -14.26 11.66
C ASP A 361 -0.60 -13.51 10.33
N MET A 362 -1.12 -14.25 9.35
CA MET A 362 -1.75 -13.77 8.13
C MET A 362 -3.26 -13.63 8.37
N LEU A 363 -3.76 -12.40 8.47
CA LEU A 363 -5.16 -12.09 8.79
C LEU A 363 -6.03 -12.10 7.53
N GLU A 364 -7.35 -12.17 7.72
CA GLU A 364 -8.38 -12.10 6.66
C GLU A 364 -8.33 -13.24 5.61
N LEU A 365 -7.76 -14.40 5.99
CA LEU A 365 -7.68 -15.59 5.13
C LEU A 365 -8.92 -16.50 5.20
N GLY A 366 -9.83 -16.27 6.15
CA GLY A 366 -11.03 -17.09 6.31
C GLY A 366 -10.75 -18.52 6.79
N PRO A 367 -11.62 -19.50 6.48
CA PRO A 367 -11.51 -20.87 7.00
C PRO A 367 -10.23 -21.63 6.61
N GLU A 368 -9.60 -21.24 5.50
CA GLU A 368 -8.34 -21.84 5.03
C GLU A 368 -7.11 -21.35 5.83
N ALA A 369 -7.27 -20.38 6.74
CA ALA A 369 -6.15 -19.77 7.44
C ALA A 369 -5.20 -20.81 8.09
N PRO A 370 -5.66 -21.82 8.86
CA PRO A 370 -4.75 -22.77 9.48
C PRO A 370 -3.89 -23.54 8.47
N GLU A 371 -4.47 -23.99 7.37
CA GLU A 371 -3.73 -24.72 6.32
C GLU A 371 -2.71 -23.82 5.62
N LEU A 372 -3.10 -22.59 5.27
CA LEU A 372 -2.20 -21.63 4.64
C LEU A 372 -1.03 -21.23 5.55
N HIS A 373 -1.23 -21.16 6.87
CA HIS A 373 -0.16 -20.95 7.83
C HIS A 373 0.78 -22.16 7.91
N ARG A 374 0.23 -23.38 7.96
CA ARG A 374 1.05 -24.61 7.92
C ARG A 374 1.91 -24.67 6.66
N ASP A 375 1.39 -24.27 5.51
CA ASP A 375 2.16 -24.28 4.27
C ASP A 375 3.31 -23.28 4.26
N VAL A 376 3.13 -22.11 4.89
CA VAL A 376 4.24 -21.16 5.13
C VAL A 376 5.27 -21.79 6.05
N GLY A 377 4.84 -22.48 7.11
CA GLY A 377 5.72 -23.22 8.02
C GLY A 377 6.57 -24.27 7.32
N LYS A 378 5.95 -25.10 6.46
CA LYS A 378 6.66 -26.10 5.67
C LYS A 378 7.73 -25.47 4.79
N LEU A 379 7.43 -24.35 4.14
CA LEU A 379 8.41 -23.64 3.32
C LEU A 379 9.55 -23.07 4.17
N ALA A 380 9.25 -22.52 5.35
CA ALA A 380 10.25 -21.93 6.22
C ALA A 380 11.29 -22.97 6.67
N ALA A 381 10.87 -24.22 6.94
CA ALA A 381 11.75 -25.31 7.38
C ALA A 381 12.92 -25.59 6.40
N ASP A 382 12.71 -25.41 5.10
CA ASP A 382 13.77 -25.61 4.09
C ASP A 382 14.74 -24.42 3.94
N ILE A 383 14.50 -23.34 4.67
CA ILE A 383 15.16 -22.04 4.46
C ILE A 383 15.87 -21.55 5.71
N VAL A 384 15.22 -21.65 6.87
CA VAL A 384 15.68 -20.99 8.09
C VAL A 384 16.45 -21.96 8.99
N ASP A 385 17.41 -21.43 9.73
CA ASP A 385 18.07 -22.15 10.80
C ASP A 385 17.33 -21.97 12.15
N TYR A 386 16.49 -20.94 12.26
CA TYR A 386 15.63 -20.71 13.41
C TYR A 386 14.32 -20.03 13.01
N LEU A 387 13.20 -20.52 13.54
CA LEU A 387 11.87 -20.00 13.29
C LEU A 387 11.24 -19.50 14.59
N ILE A 388 10.88 -18.22 14.62
CA ILE A 388 10.07 -17.63 15.69
C ILE A 388 8.70 -17.31 15.10
N VAL A 389 7.64 -17.77 15.76
CA VAL A 389 6.26 -17.49 15.35
C VAL A 389 5.53 -16.75 16.46
N VAL A 390 4.65 -15.83 16.10
CA VAL A 390 3.88 -15.03 17.06
C VAL A 390 2.44 -14.83 16.61
N GLY A 391 1.51 -14.97 17.55
CA GLY A 391 0.08 -14.83 17.30
C GLY A 391 -0.71 -16.15 17.39
N PRO A 392 -2.05 -16.07 17.45
CA PRO A 392 -2.93 -17.24 17.56
C PRO A 392 -2.70 -18.32 16.49
N LEU A 393 -2.43 -17.94 15.24
CA LEU A 393 -2.17 -18.86 14.14
C LEU A 393 -0.67 -19.13 13.91
N GLY A 394 0.23 -18.47 14.65
CA GLY A 394 1.65 -18.77 14.66
C GLY A 394 1.94 -20.25 14.97
N ALA A 395 1.15 -20.86 15.86
CA ALA A 395 1.26 -22.29 16.19
C ALA A 395 1.08 -23.20 14.95
N GLU A 396 0.25 -22.79 13.98
CA GLU A 396 0.05 -23.53 12.73
C GLU A 396 1.27 -23.44 11.81
N ILE A 397 1.94 -22.27 11.77
CA ILE A 397 3.23 -22.12 11.09
C ILE A 397 4.27 -23.05 11.74
N ALA A 398 4.38 -23.04 13.07
CA ALA A 398 5.30 -23.94 13.78
C ALA A 398 4.98 -25.43 13.51
N GLN A 399 3.71 -25.81 13.49
CA GLN A 399 3.31 -27.18 13.14
C GLN A 399 3.75 -27.56 11.72
N GLY A 400 3.53 -26.67 10.74
CA GLY A 400 3.99 -26.86 9.38
C GLY A 400 5.50 -27.07 9.28
N ALA A 401 6.29 -26.28 10.01
CA ALA A 401 7.73 -26.40 10.04
C ALA A 401 8.21 -27.72 10.66
N ARG A 402 7.60 -28.15 11.77
CA ARG A 402 7.88 -29.48 12.39
C ARG A 402 7.59 -30.62 11.43
N MET A 403 6.46 -30.57 10.72
CA MET A 403 6.08 -31.59 9.74
C MET A 403 7.08 -31.69 8.59
N ALA A 404 7.72 -30.57 8.22
CA ALA A 404 8.76 -30.51 7.21
C ALA A 404 10.17 -30.83 7.74
N GLY A 405 10.31 -31.09 9.04
CA GLY A 405 11.55 -31.60 9.64
C GLY A 405 12.44 -30.57 10.32
N LEU A 406 11.98 -29.33 10.52
CA LEU A 406 12.71 -28.36 11.32
C LEU A 406 12.71 -28.82 12.80
N PRO A 407 13.87 -28.99 13.45
CA PRO A 407 13.97 -29.46 14.84
C PRO A 407 13.19 -28.58 15.83
N ASP A 408 12.61 -29.22 16.86
CA ASP A 408 11.80 -28.51 17.87
C ASP A 408 12.59 -27.45 18.64
N ASP A 409 13.90 -27.64 18.84
CA ASP A 409 14.81 -26.68 19.46
C ASP A 409 15.22 -25.52 18.53
N GLN A 410 14.76 -25.53 17.28
CA GLN A 410 14.91 -24.44 16.31
C GLN A 410 13.59 -23.71 16.03
N ILE A 411 12.55 -23.98 16.83
CA ILE A 411 11.21 -23.40 16.68
C ILE A 411 10.76 -22.80 18.01
N ALA A 412 10.59 -21.48 18.04
CA ALA A 412 10.01 -20.77 19.17
C ALA A 412 8.59 -20.29 18.85
N VAL A 413 7.64 -20.57 19.74
CA VAL A 413 6.27 -20.05 19.68
C VAL A 413 6.09 -19.01 20.77
N CYS A 414 5.95 -17.75 20.34
CA CYS A 414 5.90 -16.58 21.21
C CYS A 414 4.45 -16.09 21.37
N LEU A 415 4.14 -15.53 22.56
CA LEU A 415 2.81 -15.00 22.87
C LEU A 415 2.63 -13.56 22.38
N ASP A 416 3.72 -12.79 22.40
CA ASP A 416 3.74 -11.37 22.07
C ASP A 416 5.11 -10.93 21.54
N ASN A 417 5.18 -9.68 21.04
CA ASN A 417 6.40 -9.10 20.48
C ASN A 417 7.56 -8.98 21.49
N ARG A 418 7.25 -8.91 22.80
CA ARG A 418 8.26 -8.89 23.86
C ARG A 418 8.95 -10.24 24.00
N SER A 419 8.17 -11.32 24.00
CA SER A 419 8.71 -12.69 24.03
C SER A 419 9.51 -13.03 22.77
N VAL A 420 9.16 -12.47 21.61
CA VAL A 420 9.98 -12.54 20.40
C VAL A 420 11.36 -11.89 20.59
N LEU A 421 11.40 -10.69 21.16
CA LEU A 421 12.67 -9.99 21.44
C LEU A 421 13.55 -10.76 22.44
N ALA A 422 12.94 -11.31 23.49
CA ALA A 422 13.65 -12.13 24.47
C ALA A 422 14.27 -13.39 23.83
N GLU A 423 13.55 -14.02 22.89
CA GLU A 423 14.05 -15.17 22.14
C GLU A 423 15.22 -14.78 21.23
N LEU A 424 15.06 -13.68 20.48
CA LEU A 424 16.11 -13.14 19.61
C LEU A 424 17.41 -12.84 20.39
N ALA A 425 17.31 -12.38 21.64
CA ALA A 425 18.48 -12.12 22.50
C ALA A 425 19.34 -13.35 22.77
N GLY A 426 18.77 -14.56 22.70
CA GLY A 426 19.52 -15.80 22.89
C GLY A 426 20.27 -16.29 21.65
N ILE A 427 19.86 -15.85 20.46
CA ILE A 427 20.27 -16.47 19.18
C ILE A 427 20.86 -15.50 18.15
N LEU A 428 20.57 -14.21 18.27
CA LEU A 428 21.06 -13.20 17.33
C LEU A 428 22.57 -13.09 17.43
N ARG A 429 23.24 -13.06 16.28
CA ARG A 429 24.71 -13.05 16.20
C ARG A 429 25.19 -12.28 14.98
N PRO A 430 26.43 -11.75 14.98
CA PRO A 430 27.00 -11.07 13.82
C PRO A 430 26.88 -11.93 12.55
N GLY A 431 26.49 -11.32 11.45
CA GLY A 431 26.26 -12.00 10.16
C GLY A 431 24.97 -12.82 10.07
N ALA A 432 24.15 -12.90 11.12
CA ALA A 432 22.80 -13.45 11.01
C ALA A 432 21.89 -12.51 10.22
N THR A 433 20.89 -13.07 9.54
CA THR A 433 19.84 -12.31 8.86
C THR A 433 18.47 -12.68 9.43
N VAL A 434 17.72 -11.68 9.89
CA VAL A 434 16.40 -11.83 10.49
C VAL A 434 15.34 -11.28 9.55
N LEU A 435 14.47 -12.15 9.03
CA LEU A 435 13.25 -11.72 8.35
C LEU A 435 12.16 -11.45 9.37
N VAL A 436 11.53 -10.27 9.34
CA VAL A 436 10.36 -9.95 10.18
C VAL A 436 9.17 -9.70 9.28
N LYS A 437 8.11 -10.52 9.43
CA LYS A 437 6.93 -10.44 8.56
C LYS A 437 5.65 -10.92 9.23
N GLY A 438 4.56 -10.18 9.04
CA GLY A 438 3.24 -10.50 9.59
C GLY A 438 2.19 -9.51 9.10
N SER A 439 0.93 -9.74 9.42
CA SER A 439 -0.14 -8.79 9.11
C SER A 439 -0.02 -7.51 9.94
N ARG A 440 -0.62 -6.40 9.47
CA ARG A 440 -0.52 -5.11 10.17
C ARG A 440 -0.97 -5.16 11.63
N GLY A 441 -2.01 -5.95 11.93
CA GLY A 441 -2.52 -6.12 13.29
C GLY A 441 -1.57 -6.85 14.25
N MET A 442 -0.45 -7.40 13.76
CA MET A 442 0.57 -8.04 14.59
C MET A 442 1.58 -7.05 15.17
N HIS A 443 1.61 -5.81 14.65
CA HIS A 443 2.50 -4.75 15.14
C HIS A 443 3.99 -5.14 15.18
N LEU A 444 4.46 -5.96 14.23
CA LEU A 444 5.83 -6.45 14.23
C LEU A 444 6.89 -5.37 14.00
N GLU A 445 6.47 -4.15 13.64
CA GLU A 445 7.34 -2.97 13.70
C GLU A 445 7.95 -2.76 15.10
N GLU A 446 7.29 -3.21 16.17
CA GLU A 446 7.81 -3.16 17.54
C GLU A 446 9.03 -4.07 17.72
N VAL A 447 9.04 -5.24 17.07
CA VAL A 447 10.19 -6.16 17.08
C VAL A 447 11.38 -5.52 16.35
N VAL A 448 11.13 -4.90 15.20
CA VAL A 448 12.18 -4.21 14.45
C VAL A 448 12.73 -3.02 15.24
N ALA A 449 11.86 -2.23 15.89
CA ALA A 449 12.28 -1.14 16.76
C ALA A 449 13.15 -1.64 17.93
N GLY A 450 12.73 -2.71 18.61
CA GLY A 450 13.51 -3.29 19.71
C GLY A 450 14.88 -3.82 19.28
N LEU A 451 14.99 -4.37 18.06
CA LEU A 451 16.27 -4.76 17.47
C LEU A 451 17.18 -3.56 17.19
N ARG A 452 16.64 -2.45 16.69
CA ARG A 452 17.41 -1.20 16.44
C ARG A 452 17.92 -0.57 17.74
N GLU A 453 17.10 -0.59 18.79
CA GLU A 453 17.41 0.03 20.09
C GLU A 453 18.42 -0.79 20.92
N GLY A 454 18.89 -1.95 20.43
CA GLY A 454 19.83 -2.80 21.16
C GLY A 454 19.21 -3.43 22.40
N LEU A 455 17.87 -3.62 22.42
CA LEU A 455 17.19 -4.42 23.45
C LEU A 455 17.52 -5.91 23.33
N VAL A 456 18.26 -6.27 22.29
CA VAL A 456 18.87 -7.56 22.02
C VAL A 456 20.39 -7.35 22.11
N PRO A 457 21.07 -7.92 23.13
CA PRO A 457 22.47 -7.61 23.47
C PRO A 457 23.51 -8.00 22.41
#